data_AF-A0A6J7JC65-F1
#
_entry.id   AF-A0A6J7JC65-F1
#
_cell.length_a   1.000
_cell.length_b   1.000
_cell.length_c   1.000
_cell.angle_alpha   90.00
_cell.angle_beta   90.00
_cell.angle_gamma   90.00
#
_symmetry.space_group_name_H-M   'P 1'
#
loop_
_entity.id
_entity.type
_entity.pdbx_description
1 polymer ?
#
loop_
_entity_poly.entity_id
_entity_poly.type
_entity_poly.pdbx_seq_one_letter_code
_entity_poly.pdbx_strand_id
1 'polypeptide(L)'
;MGRGIRVTGAARSGRAPATTVEVARVTANLGDIVIEMLGQSDNFTAESLTKELGFKVGGEGSTAAGVAATRDILAKAGLPLDNVSIVDGSGLDRSNRLTCTLLAAVLERLGAASDIAKALPVAGKSGTLAERFVGSAAAGRIRAKTGSLRNSRALAGFADAGAASDQRTLTFAYIANQTNLNIDANLKVQDQLGLGLVSYPQGTTLAQLAPQ
;
A
#
# COMPACT_ATOMS: atom_id res chain seq x y z
N MET A 1 -28.50 -0.69 -22.43
CA MET A 1 -29.49 0.10 -23.19
C MET A 1 -29.33 1.57 -22.83
N GLY A 2 -29.36 2.49 -23.80
CA GLY A 2 -29.26 3.93 -23.54
C GLY A 2 -30.54 4.51 -22.95
N ARG A 3 -30.44 5.56 -22.13
CA ARG A 3 -31.59 6.22 -21.45
C ARG A 3 -32.37 7.19 -22.36
N GLY A 4 -32.41 6.98 -23.67
CA GLY A 4 -33.14 7.84 -24.61
C GLY A 4 -32.50 9.22 -24.91
N ILE A 5 -31.29 9.50 -24.41
CA ILE A 5 -30.56 10.73 -24.71
C ILE A 5 -29.84 10.61 -26.07
N ARG A 6 -30.15 11.52 -27.00
CA ARG A 6 -29.51 11.58 -28.32
C ARG A 6 -28.37 12.60 -28.31
N VAL A 7 -27.14 12.14 -28.55
CA VAL A 7 -25.98 12.99 -28.78
C VAL A 7 -25.79 13.18 -30.28
N THR A 8 -25.88 14.41 -30.77
CA THR A 8 -25.87 14.73 -32.22
C THR A 8 -24.49 15.12 -32.75
N GLY A 9 -23.53 15.41 -31.87
CA GLY A 9 -22.15 15.77 -32.22
C GLY A 9 -21.13 14.69 -31.85
N ALA A 10 -19.92 14.81 -32.40
CA ALA A 10 -18.80 13.95 -32.02
C ALA A 10 -18.27 14.28 -30.62
N ALA A 11 -17.76 13.26 -29.92
CA ALA A 11 -17.11 13.44 -28.63
C ALA A 11 -15.80 14.24 -28.80
N ARG A 12 -15.54 15.16 -27.87
CA ARG A 12 -14.33 15.99 -27.83
C ARG A 12 -13.94 16.36 -26.40
N SER A 13 -12.67 16.65 -26.18
CA SER A 13 -12.16 17.18 -24.92
C SER A 13 -12.19 18.72 -24.92
N GLY A 14 -12.40 19.31 -23.74
CA GLY A 14 -12.39 20.77 -23.57
C GLY A 14 -12.64 21.17 -22.13
N ARG A 15 -12.50 22.47 -21.83
CA ARG A 15 -12.87 23.05 -20.53
C ARG A 15 -14.33 23.49 -20.57
N ALA A 16 -15.10 23.11 -19.56
CA ALA A 16 -16.48 23.59 -19.41
C ALA A 16 -16.48 25.11 -19.19
N PRO A 17 -17.33 25.89 -19.90
CA PRO A 17 -17.52 27.31 -19.60
C PRO A 17 -18.01 27.54 -18.17
N ALA A 18 -17.66 28.68 -17.57
CA ALA A 18 -18.10 29.05 -16.22
C ALA A 18 -19.63 29.16 -16.09
N THR A 19 -20.35 29.33 -17.21
CA THR A 19 -21.82 29.41 -17.29
C THR A 19 -22.51 28.04 -17.41
N THR A 20 -21.76 26.94 -17.33
CA THR A 20 -22.32 25.59 -17.46
C THR A 20 -23.21 25.25 -16.26
N VAL A 21 -24.35 24.62 -16.51
CA VAL A 21 -25.23 24.08 -15.46
C VAL A 21 -24.87 22.61 -15.21
N GLU A 22 -24.67 22.23 -13.95
CA GLU A 22 -24.46 20.83 -13.56
C GLU A 22 -25.76 20.03 -13.79
N VAL A 23 -25.70 19.03 -14.66
CA VAL A 23 -26.84 18.16 -14.98
C VAL A 23 -26.83 16.83 -14.22
N ALA A 24 -25.67 16.42 -13.70
CA ALA A 24 -25.50 15.22 -12.91
C ALA A 24 -24.18 15.29 -12.12
N ARG A 25 -24.15 14.61 -10.97
CA ARG A 25 -22.96 14.42 -10.14
C ARG A 25 -22.85 12.97 -9.70
N VAL A 26 -21.62 12.45 -9.73
CA VAL A 26 -21.29 11.13 -9.19
C VAL A 26 -20.26 11.34 -8.08
N THR A 27 -20.46 10.69 -6.94
CA THR A 27 -19.58 10.76 -5.78
C THR A 27 -19.21 9.36 -5.33
N ALA A 28 -18.01 9.20 -4.78
CA ALA A 28 -17.53 7.97 -4.17
C ALA A 28 -16.86 8.28 -2.82
N ASN A 29 -16.86 7.31 -1.91
CA ASN A 29 -16.13 7.44 -0.66
C ASN A 29 -14.63 7.24 -0.91
N LEU A 30 -13.79 8.14 -0.39
CA LEU A 30 -12.34 8.06 -0.56
C LEU A 30 -11.75 6.79 0.07
N GLY A 31 -12.30 6.35 1.22
CA GLY A 31 -11.91 5.11 1.88
C GLY A 31 -12.12 3.90 0.97
N ASP A 32 -13.26 3.79 0.30
CA ASP A 32 -13.55 2.68 -0.62
C ASP A 32 -12.57 2.66 -1.81
N ILE A 33 -12.25 3.85 -2.35
CA ILE A 33 -11.26 4.00 -3.42
C ILE A 33 -9.87 3.52 -2.95
N VAL A 34 -9.47 3.91 -1.74
CA VAL A 34 -8.18 3.52 -1.16
C VAL A 34 -8.14 2.02 -0.87
N ILE A 35 -9.23 1.43 -0.36
CA ILE A 35 -9.33 -0.02 -0.11
C ILE A 35 -9.13 -0.80 -1.40
N GLU A 36 -9.85 -0.44 -2.47
CA GLU A 36 -9.72 -1.11 -3.76
C GLU A 36 -8.31 -0.94 -4.34
N MET A 37 -7.77 0.29 -4.29
CA MET A 37 -6.41 0.60 -4.76
C MET A 37 -5.36 -0.26 -4.04
N LEU A 38 -5.43 -0.36 -2.71
CA LEU A 38 -4.48 -1.16 -1.92
C LEU A 38 -4.63 -2.66 -2.19
N GLY A 39 -5.88 -3.13 -2.29
CA GLY A 39 -6.22 -4.52 -2.52
C GLY A 39 -5.72 -5.04 -3.87
N GLN A 40 -6.01 -4.30 -4.94
CA GLN A 40 -5.67 -4.66 -6.32
C GLN A 40 -4.30 -4.16 -6.78
N SER A 41 -3.68 -3.27 -6.02
CA SER A 41 -2.47 -2.56 -6.45
C SER A 41 -2.69 -1.72 -7.72
N ASP A 42 -3.81 -1.00 -7.77
CA ASP A 42 -4.22 -0.24 -8.96
C ASP A 42 -3.36 1.03 -9.17
N ASN A 43 -2.49 0.98 -10.18
CA ASN A 43 -1.53 2.05 -10.45
C ASN A 43 -2.21 3.35 -10.90
N PHE A 44 -3.30 3.26 -11.69
CA PHE A 44 -4.00 4.43 -12.21
C PHE A 44 -4.66 5.24 -11.09
N THR A 45 -5.25 4.54 -10.12
CA THR A 45 -5.88 5.11 -8.94
C THR A 45 -4.82 5.72 -8.03
N ALA A 46 -3.68 5.05 -7.82
CA ALA A 46 -2.57 5.61 -7.06
C ALA A 46 -2.04 6.93 -7.66
N GLU A 47 -1.85 7.00 -8.98
CA GLU A 47 -1.46 8.25 -9.67
C GLU A 47 -2.55 9.32 -9.58
N SER A 48 -3.83 8.94 -9.70
CA SER A 48 -4.95 9.87 -9.60
C SER A 48 -5.05 10.48 -8.20
N LEU A 49 -4.91 9.66 -7.15
CA LEU A 49 -4.87 10.12 -5.76
C LEU A 49 -3.65 11.00 -5.48
N THR A 50 -2.50 10.69 -6.10
CA THR A 50 -1.29 11.52 -5.99
C THR A 50 -1.52 12.91 -6.58
N LYS A 51 -2.10 12.98 -7.78
CA LYS A 51 -2.47 14.28 -8.40
C LYS A 51 -3.50 15.03 -7.58
N GLU A 52 -4.51 14.35 -7.05
CA GLU A 52 -5.52 14.96 -6.18
C GLU A 52 -4.87 15.52 -4.90
N LEU A 53 -3.92 14.80 -4.30
CA LEU A 53 -3.16 15.31 -3.15
C LEU A 53 -2.39 16.59 -3.50
N GLY A 54 -1.72 16.61 -4.66
CA GLY A 54 -1.04 17.82 -5.16
C GLY A 54 -2.00 19.00 -5.32
N PHE A 55 -3.19 18.73 -5.88
CA PHE A 55 -4.23 19.74 -6.05
C PHE A 55 -4.75 20.25 -4.69
N LYS A 56 -5.00 19.35 -3.74
CA LYS A 56 -5.49 19.71 -2.40
C LYS A 56 -4.50 20.51 -1.57
N VAL A 57 -3.21 20.20 -1.67
CA VAL A 57 -2.16 20.83 -0.86
C VAL A 57 -1.63 22.11 -1.50
N GLY A 58 -1.46 22.10 -2.83
CA GLY A 58 -0.77 23.17 -3.56
C GLY A 58 -1.55 23.78 -4.73
N GLY A 59 -2.78 23.34 -5.00
CA GLY A 59 -3.61 23.87 -6.09
C GLY A 59 -3.29 23.32 -7.48
N GLU A 60 -2.30 22.43 -7.61
CA GLU A 60 -1.89 21.85 -8.89
C GLU A 60 -2.10 20.32 -8.92
N GLY A 61 -2.95 19.86 -9.84
CA GLY A 61 -3.24 18.43 -10.05
C GLY A 61 -2.20 17.70 -10.90
N SER A 62 -0.95 17.64 -10.45
CA SER A 62 0.15 16.95 -11.16
C SER A 62 0.85 15.92 -10.27
N THR A 63 1.48 14.92 -10.90
CA THR A 63 2.23 13.89 -10.16
C THR A 63 3.38 14.55 -9.38
N ALA A 64 4.09 15.50 -9.99
CA ALA A 64 5.16 16.24 -9.33
C ALA A 64 4.67 16.99 -8.08
N ALA A 65 3.54 17.69 -8.17
CA ALA A 65 2.94 18.38 -7.02
C ALA A 65 2.50 17.41 -5.92
N GLY A 66 1.90 16.26 -6.29
CA GLY A 66 1.51 15.21 -5.36
C GLY A 66 2.68 14.54 -4.64
N VAL A 67 3.76 14.29 -5.37
CA VAL A 67 5.01 13.75 -4.81
C VAL A 67 5.67 14.75 -3.86
N ALA A 68 5.71 16.03 -4.22
CA ALA A 68 6.22 17.08 -3.34
C ALA A 68 5.39 17.15 -2.04
N ALA A 69 4.06 17.15 -2.17
CA ALA A 69 3.15 17.12 -1.02
C ALA A 69 3.37 15.89 -0.13
N THR A 70 3.55 14.71 -0.73
CA THR A 70 3.83 13.46 0.00
C THR A 70 5.14 13.56 0.77
N ARG A 71 6.21 14.05 0.12
CA ARG A 71 7.52 14.23 0.77
C ARG A 71 7.44 15.20 1.94
N ASP A 72 6.73 16.31 1.78
CA ASP A 72 6.52 17.29 2.85
C ASP A 72 5.74 16.72 4.03
N ILE A 73 4.71 15.91 3.78
CA ILE A 73 3.93 15.24 4.82
C ILE A 73 4.82 14.28 5.62
N LEU A 74 5.63 13.47 4.93
CA LEU A 74 6.56 12.54 5.58
C LEU A 74 7.62 13.29 6.40
N ALA A 75 8.16 14.40 5.87
CA ALA A 75 9.16 15.22 6.56
C ALA A 75 8.58 15.89 7.81
N LYS A 76 7.39 16.49 7.71
CA LYS A 76 6.67 17.09 8.85
C LYS A 76 6.29 16.05 9.91
N ALA A 77 6.10 14.81 9.52
CA ALA A 77 5.90 13.69 10.41
C ALA A 77 7.18 13.20 11.12
N GLY A 78 8.35 13.77 10.78
CA GLY A 78 9.65 13.39 11.34
C GLY A 78 10.17 12.04 10.85
N LEU A 79 9.70 11.57 9.69
CA LEU A 79 10.07 10.26 9.16
C LEU A 79 11.44 10.30 8.45
N PRO A 80 12.20 9.18 8.46
CA PRO A 80 13.55 9.15 7.91
C PRO A 80 13.51 9.14 6.37
N LEU A 81 13.91 10.27 5.77
CA LEU A 81 13.91 10.47 4.31
C LEU A 81 15.30 10.37 3.67
N ASP A 82 16.30 9.91 4.41
CA ASP A 82 17.64 9.67 3.88
C ASP A 82 17.61 8.57 2.81
N ASN A 83 18.25 8.83 1.67
CA ASN A 83 18.27 7.95 0.50
C ASN A 83 16.87 7.61 -0.07
N VAL A 84 15.89 8.49 0.15
CA VAL A 84 14.53 8.35 -0.36
C VAL A 84 14.29 9.26 -1.57
N SER A 85 13.85 8.66 -2.67
CA SER A 85 13.40 9.32 -3.90
C SER A 85 12.01 8.80 -4.26
N ILE A 86 11.03 9.69 -4.26
CA ILE A 86 9.66 9.41 -4.69
C ILE A 86 9.49 10.13 -6.02
N VAL A 87 9.08 9.42 -7.06
CA VAL A 87 8.96 9.94 -8.43
C VAL A 87 7.52 9.86 -8.92
N ASP A 88 6.81 8.81 -8.51
CA ASP A 88 5.39 8.61 -8.80
C ASP A 88 4.69 8.04 -7.56
N GLY A 89 3.35 7.97 -7.61
CA GLY A 89 2.53 7.45 -6.51
C GLY A 89 2.31 5.94 -6.56
N SER A 90 2.41 5.36 -7.77
CA SER A 90 2.16 3.93 -7.99
C SER A 90 3.35 3.03 -7.69
N GLY A 91 4.57 3.56 -7.76
CA GLY A 91 5.81 2.79 -7.67
C GLY A 91 6.23 2.13 -8.99
N LEU A 92 5.60 2.46 -10.13
CA LEU A 92 5.98 1.94 -11.45
C LEU A 92 7.28 2.55 -11.97
N ASP A 93 7.56 3.81 -11.64
CA ASP A 93 8.80 4.45 -12.02
C ASP A 93 9.99 3.76 -11.33
N ARG A 94 10.95 3.28 -12.14
CA ARG A 94 12.14 2.55 -11.67
C ARG A 94 13.13 3.44 -10.94
N SER A 95 12.91 4.74 -10.90
CA SER A 95 13.72 5.74 -10.20
C SER A 95 13.23 5.95 -8.76
N ASN A 96 12.09 5.37 -8.38
CA ASN A 96 11.67 5.32 -6.98
C ASN A 96 12.71 4.58 -6.12
N ARG A 97 13.06 5.17 -4.98
CA ARG A 97 13.95 4.60 -3.96
C ARG A 97 13.31 4.83 -2.60
N LEU A 98 12.99 3.73 -1.92
CA LEU A 98 12.50 3.73 -0.55
C LEU A 98 13.41 2.83 0.29
N THR A 99 13.49 3.09 1.59
CA THR A 99 14.21 2.25 2.54
C THR A 99 13.23 1.39 3.34
N CYS A 100 13.66 0.21 3.80
CA CYS A 100 12.86 -0.58 4.73
C CYS A 100 12.54 0.19 6.02
N THR A 101 13.48 1.04 6.47
CA THR A 101 13.30 1.91 7.63
C THR A 101 12.15 2.90 7.44
N LEU A 102 12.06 3.58 6.29
CA LEU A 102 10.94 4.47 6.00
C LEU A 102 9.62 3.70 5.97
N LEU A 103 9.56 2.56 5.26
CA LEU A 103 8.34 1.77 5.16
C LEU A 103 7.85 1.28 6.52
N ALA A 104 8.77 0.77 7.36
CA ALA A 104 8.44 0.36 8.72
C ALA A 104 7.96 1.55 9.56
N ALA A 105 8.65 2.69 9.53
CA ALA A 105 8.27 3.88 10.28
C ALA A 105 6.90 4.45 9.84
N VAL A 106 6.58 4.41 8.54
CA VAL A 106 5.25 4.78 8.03
C VAL A 106 4.18 3.85 8.59
N LEU A 107 4.41 2.53 8.57
CA LEU A 107 3.46 1.53 9.07
C LEU A 107 3.29 1.61 10.60
N GLU A 108 4.38 1.83 11.34
CA GLU A 108 4.35 2.03 12.80
C GLU A 108 3.56 3.27 13.17
N ARG A 109 3.81 4.40 12.48
CA ARG A 109 3.06 5.64 12.67
C ARG A 109 1.58 5.46 12.35
N LEU A 110 1.27 4.70 11.29
CA LEU A 110 -0.09 4.40 10.89
C LEU A 110 -0.81 3.54 11.93
N GLY A 111 -0.11 2.56 12.51
CA GLY A 111 -0.65 1.63 13.48
C GLY A 111 -1.49 0.50 12.86
N ALA A 112 -1.32 -0.71 13.38
CA ALA A 112 -1.94 -1.93 12.84
C ALA A 112 -3.48 -1.96 12.95
N ALA A 113 -4.06 -1.11 13.79
CA ALA A 113 -5.51 -1.00 14.01
C ALA A 113 -6.18 0.06 13.12
N SER A 114 -5.42 0.84 12.34
CA SER A 114 -5.97 1.84 11.42
C SER A 114 -6.76 1.21 10.29
N ASP A 115 -7.66 1.98 9.69
CA ASP A 115 -8.49 1.48 8.59
C ASP A 115 -7.67 1.22 7.32
N ILE A 116 -6.60 1.99 7.08
CA ILE A 116 -5.64 1.72 5.99
C ILE A 116 -4.91 0.40 6.25
N ALA A 117 -4.49 0.11 7.49
CA ALA A 117 -3.84 -1.17 7.80
C ALA A 117 -4.79 -2.36 7.63
N LYS A 118 -6.09 -2.19 7.91
CA LYS A 118 -7.13 -3.20 7.66
C LYS A 118 -7.44 -3.39 6.17
N ALA A 119 -7.20 -2.36 5.36
CA ALA A 119 -7.38 -2.39 3.91
C ALA A 119 -6.25 -3.12 3.15
N LEU A 120 -5.14 -3.43 3.82
CA LEU A 120 -4.04 -4.16 3.20
C LEU A 120 -4.48 -5.60 2.81
N PRO A 121 -3.98 -6.13 1.68
CA PRO A 121 -4.17 -7.53 1.31
C PRO A 121 -3.84 -8.49 2.45
N VAL A 122 -4.67 -9.51 2.64
CA VAL A 122 -4.54 -10.50 3.71
C VAL A 122 -4.06 -11.83 3.12
N ALA A 123 -2.98 -12.36 3.68
CA ALA A 123 -2.40 -13.65 3.29
C ALA A 123 -3.44 -14.77 3.24
N GLY A 124 -3.54 -15.45 2.09
CA GLY A 124 -4.45 -16.56 1.85
C GLY A 124 -5.92 -16.18 1.81
N LYS A 125 -6.26 -14.87 1.73
CA LYS A 125 -7.65 -14.40 1.82
C LYS A 125 -8.05 -13.34 0.81
N SER A 126 -7.22 -12.32 0.56
CA SER A 126 -7.67 -11.17 -0.23
C SER A 126 -6.55 -10.45 -1.00
N GLY A 127 -6.97 -9.74 -2.04
CA GLY A 127 -6.11 -8.91 -2.88
C GLY A 127 -4.91 -9.67 -3.45
N THR A 128 -3.81 -8.96 -3.63
CA THR A 128 -2.54 -9.54 -4.15
C THR A 128 -1.90 -10.65 -3.29
N LEU A 129 -2.47 -10.98 -2.13
CA LEU A 129 -2.02 -12.09 -1.27
C LEU A 129 -3.02 -13.25 -1.20
N ALA A 130 -4.14 -13.20 -1.93
CA ALA A 130 -5.19 -14.21 -1.85
C ALA A 130 -4.71 -15.65 -2.09
N GLU A 131 -3.79 -15.83 -3.04
CA GLU A 131 -3.22 -17.14 -3.40
C GLU A 131 -1.89 -17.44 -2.71
N ARG A 132 -1.35 -16.49 -1.93
CA ARG A 132 -0.09 -16.67 -1.20
C ARG A 132 -0.35 -17.15 0.22
N PHE A 133 0.55 -17.97 0.76
CA PHE A 133 0.47 -18.53 2.12
C PHE A 133 -0.73 -19.44 2.41
N VAL A 134 -1.50 -19.85 1.40
CA VAL A 134 -2.66 -20.74 1.56
C VAL A 134 -2.24 -22.05 2.25
N GLY A 135 -3.00 -22.45 3.26
CA GLY A 135 -2.72 -23.67 4.05
C GLY A 135 -1.51 -23.58 4.99
N SER A 136 -0.85 -22.43 5.08
CA SER A 136 0.30 -22.22 5.96
C SER A 136 -0.08 -21.54 7.28
N ALA A 137 0.82 -21.57 8.26
CA ALA A 137 0.66 -20.88 9.53
C ALA A 137 0.55 -19.35 9.41
N ALA A 138 0.90 -18.77 8.26
CA ALA A 138 0.81 -17.33 8.00
C ALA A 138 -0.53 -16.89 7.38
N ALA A 139 -1.36 -17.83 6.91
CA ALA A 139 -2.66 -17.52 6.34
C ALA A 139 -3.54 -16.75 7.35
N GLY A 140 -4.12 -15.64 6.92
CA GLY A 140 -4.95 -14.78 7.76
C GLY A 140 -4.20 -13.97 8.82
N ARG A 141 -2.88 -14.13 8.96
CA ARG A 141 -2.05 -13.50 10.01
C ARG A 141 -1.08 -12.48 9.46
N ILE A 142 -0.94 -12.37 8.14
CA ILE A 142 -0.15 -11.33 7.49
C ILE A 142 -1.09 -10.41 6.71
N ARG A 143 -0.95 -9.10 6.94
CA ARG A 143 -1.63 -8.02 6.25
C ARG A 143 -0.58 -7.11 5.64
N ALA A 144 -0.37 -7.16 4.33
CA ALA A 144 0.77 -6.50 3.71
C ALA A 144 0.53 -6.05 2.28
N LYS A 145 1.18 -4.94 1.90
CA LYS A 145 1.24 -4.50 0.51
C LYS A 145 2.38 -5.22 -0.21
N THR A 146 2.06 -5.74 -1.39
CA THR A 146 3.05 -6.33 -2.32
C THR A 146 3.64 -5.28 -3.25
N GLY A 147 4.87 -5.50 -3.70
CA GLY A 147 5.51 -4.75 -4.78
C GLY A 147 6.22 -5.70 -5.75
N SER A 148 6.03 -5.51 -7.05
CA SER A 148 6.59 -6.41 -8.08
C SER A 148 6.93 -5.66 -9.36
N LEU A 149 8.22 -5.66 -9.70
CA LEU A 149 8.76 -5.20 -10.98
C LEU A 149 9.77 -6.25 -11.49
N ARG A 150 10.26 -6.08 -12.73
CA ARG A 150 11.19 -7.04 -13.37
C ARG A 150 12.40 -7.42 -12.51
N ASN A 151 12.99 -6.45 -11.80
CA ASN A 151 14.23 -6.61 -11.03
C ASN A 151 14.03 -6.29 -9.53
N SER A 152 12.78 -6.16 -9.09
CA SER A 152 12.47 -5.75 -7.72
C SER A 152 11.25 -6.48 -7.19
N ARG A 153 11.32 -6.85 -5.91
CA ARG A 153 10.20 -7.42 -5.17
C ARG A 153 10.18 -6.81 -3.77
N ALA A 154 8.99 -6.55 -3.27
CA ALA A 154 8.81 -6.00 -1.94
C ALA A 154 7.56 -6.56 -1.27
N LEU A 155 7.59 -6.58 0.07
CA LEU A 155 6.47 -6.91 0.92
C LEU A 155 6.62 -6.12 2.22
N ALA A 156 5.63 -5.29 2.56
CA ALA A 156 5.66 -4.51 3.80
C ALA A 156 4.26 -4.46 4.43
N GLY A 157 4.21 -4.60 5.75
CA GLY A 157 2.95 -4.63 6.48
C GLY A 157 3.10 -5.14 7.91
N PHE A 158 2.07 -5.87 8.33
CA PHE A 158 1.91 -6.38 9.69
C PHE A 158 1.83 -7.90 9.69
N ALA A 159 2.42 -8.51 10.73
CA ALA A 159 2.33 -9.95 10.99
C ALA A 159 1.90 -10.18 12.44
N ASP A 160 0.79 -10.88 12.62
CA ASP A 160 0.29 -11.24 13.93
C ASP A 160 1.04 -12.49 14.41
N ALA A 161 1.96 -12.30 15.35
CA ALA A 161 2.94 -13.26 15.81
C ALA A 161 2.54 -13.91 17.15
N GLY A 162 2.99 -15.14 17.40
CA GLY A 162 2.73 -15.87 18.65
C GLY A 162 1.43 -16.66 18.64
N ALA A 163 1.06 -17.23 19.78
CA ALA A 163 -0.24 -17.91 19.94
C ALA A 163 -1.38 -16.89 20.12
N ALA A 164 -2.62 -17.30 19.88
CA ALA A 164 -3.78 -16.40 20.05
C ALA A 164 -3.89 -15.80 21.47
N SER A 165 -3.37 -16.49 22.48
CA SER A 165 -3.37 -16.04 23.88
C SER A 165 -2.29 -15.00 24.24
N ASP A 166 -1.27 -14.80 23.40
CA ASP A 166 -0.17 -13.84 23.60
C ASP A 166 0.23 -13.21 22.26
N GLN A 167 -0.79 -12.89 21.44
CA GLN A 167 -0.56 -12.44 20.07
C GLN A 167 0.02 -11.02 20.05
N ARG A 168 1.09 -10.85 19.26
CA ARG A 168 1.79 -9.57 19.12
C ARG A 168 1.81 -9.20 17.65
N THR A 169 1.41 -7.99 17.31
CA THR A 169 1.53 -7.54 15.92
C THR A 169 2.92 -6.95 15.69
N LEU A 170 3.67 -7.57 14.77
CA LEU A 170 4.95 -7.08 14.28
C LEU A 170 4.75 -6.22 13.04
N THR A 171 5.49 -5.13 12.94
CA THR A 171 5.65 -4.39 11.68
C THR A 171 6.88 -4.91 10.94
N PHE A 172 6.79 -5.06 9.61
CA PHE A 172 7.93 -5.50 8.81
C PHE A 172 7.97 -4.81 7.45
N ALA A 173 9.17 -4.75 6.87
CA ALA A 173 9.40 -4.34 5.50
C ALA A 173 10.51 -5.19 4.87
N TYR A 174 10.26 -5.69 3.68
CA TYR A 174 11.19 -6.45 2.85
C TYR A 174 11.28 -5.80 1.47
N ILE A 175 12.50 -5.54 1.01
CA ILE A 175 12.80 -5.07 -0.35
C ILE A 175 13.97 -5.88 -0.88
N ALA A 176 13.83 -6.44 -2.09
CA ALA A 176 14.90 -7.07 -2.83
C ALA A 176 15.04 -6.44 -4.20
N ASN A 177 16.26 -6.02 -4.54
CA ASN A 177 16.62 -5.47 -5.85
C ASN A 177 17.78 -6.29 -6.42
N GLN A 178 17.59 -6.87 -7.61
CA GLN A 178 18.63 -7.68 -8.25
C GLN A 178 18.47 -7.66 -9.77
N THR A 179 19.58 -7.54 -10.50
CA THR A 179 19.60 -7.78 -11.95
C THR A 179 19.22 -9.23 -12.23
N ASN A 180 18.25 -9.46 -13.11
CA ASN A 180 17.72 -10.79 -13.42
C ASN A 180 17.25 -11.54 -12.15
N LEU A 181 16.50 -10.83 -11.30
CA LEU A 181 15.94 -11.38 -10.08
C LEU A 181 15.19 -12.69 -10.36
N ASN A 182 15.60 -13.77 -9.68
CA ASN A 182 14.86 -15.02 -9.71
C ASN A 182 13.57 -14.85 -8.89
N ILE A 183 12.45 -14.77 -9.59
CA ILE A 183 11.13 -14.50 -9.00
C ILE A 183 10.76 -15.59 -7.98
N ASP A 184 10.85 -16.86 -8.36
CA ASP A 184 10.39 -17.96 -7.52
C ASP A 184 11.26 -18.10 -6.27
N ALA A 185 12.58 -17.94 -6.40
CA ALA A 185 13.48 -17.95 -5.26
C ALA A 185 13.18 -16.77 -4.31
N ASN A 186 12.91 -15.57 -4.85
CA ASN A 186 12.58 -14.42 -4.02
C ASN A 186 11.23 -14.58 -3.29
N LEU A 187 10.21 -15.12 -3.96
CA LEU A 187 8.92 -15.42 -3.34
C LEU A 187 9.08 -16.43 -2.20
N LYS A 188 9.89 -17.48 -2.36
CA LYS A 188 10.20 -18.42 -1.27
C LYS A 188 10.85 -17.72 -0.07
N VAL A 189 11.75 -16.77 -0.29
CA VAL A 189 12.36 -15.98 0.80
C VAL A 189 11.32 -15.13 1.52
N GLN A 190 10.42 -14.47 0.77
CA GLN A 190 9.32 -13.73 1.40
C GLN A 190 8.38 -14.63 2.20
N ASP A 191 8.09 -15.83 1.69
CA ASP A 191 7.21 -16.77 2.36
C ASP A 191 7.86 -17.32 3.64
N GLN A 192 9.16 -17.64 3.60
CA GLN A 192 9.94 -18.02 4.77
C GLN A 192 10.02 -16.89 5.81
N LEU A 193 10.20 -15.65 5.37
CA LEU A 193 10.14 -14.47 6.25
C LEU A 193 8.77 -14.39 6.93
N GLY A 194 7.68 -14.51 6.17
CA GLY A 194 6.32 -14.47 6.70
C GLY A 194 6.06 -15.56 7.75
N LEU A 195 6.48 -16.79 7.47
CA LEU A 195 6.39 -17.91 8.41
C LEU A 195 7.22 -17.67 9.67
N GLY A 196 8.46 -17.18 9.52
CA GLY A 196 9.31 -16.84 10.66
C GLY A 196 8.71 -15.74 11.55
N LEU A 197 8.12 -14.70 10.94
CA LEU A 197 7.48 -13.60 11.65
C LEU A 197 6.28 -14.08 12.47
N VAL A 198 5.38 -14.87 11.90
CA VAL A 198 4.18 -15.33 12.64
C VAL A 198 4.52 -16.31 13.76
N SER A 199 5.66 -17.00 13.66
CA SER A 199 6.20 -17.87 14.71
C SER A 199 6.96 -17.12 15.80
N TYR A 200 7.13 -15.79 15.70
CA TYR A 200 7.83 -15.00 16.70
C TYR A 200 6.96 -14.72 17.95
N PRO A 201 7.54 -14.66 19.17
CA PRO A 201 8.87 -15.15 19.48
C PRO A 201 8.83 -16.68 19.59
N GLN A 202 9.91 -17.33 19.16
CA GLN A 202 10.21 -18.65 19.67
C GLN A 202 10.83 -18.44 21.07
N GLY A 203 10.01 -18.27 22.10
CA GLY A 203 10.49 -17.98 23.46
C GLY A 203 9.39 -17.90 24.51
N THR A 204 9.77 -18.16 25.77
CA THR A 204 8.94 -18.10 26.98
C THR A 204 8.23 -16.75 27.08
N THR A 205 6.92 -16.75 27.30
CA THR A 205 6.14 -15.49 27.42
C THR A 205 6.57 -14.70 28.66
N LEU A 206 6.35 -13.38 28.69
CA LEU A 206 6.66 -12.58 29.90
C LEU A 206 5.91 -13.11 31.13
N ALA A 207 4.69 -13.64 30.95
CA ALA A 207 3.91 -14.26 32.01
C ALA A 207 4.57 -15.55 32.54
N GLN A 208 5.26 -16.30 31.69
CA GLN A 208 6.02 -17.50 32.07
C GLN A 208 7.41 -17.18 32.65
N LEU A 209 7.88 -15.93 32.49
CA LEU A 209 9.13 -15.42 33.07
C LEU A 209 8.91 -14.61 34.35
N ALA A 210 7.66 -14.36 34.74
CA ALA A 210 7.33 -13.68 35.99
C ALA A 210 7.71 -14.59 37.18
N PRO A 211 8.29 -14.05 38.27
CA PRO A 211 8.49 -14.83 39.49
C PRO A 211 7.14 -15.35 39.99
N GLN A 212 7.09 -16.65 40.31
CA GLN A 212 5.94 -17.27 40.98
C GLN A 212 5.89 -16.87 42.45
#